data_AF-A0A0L7R005-F1
#
_entry.id   AF-A0A0L7R005-F1
#
_cell.length_a   1.000
_cell.length_b   1.000
_cell.length_c   1.000
_cell.angle_alpha   90.00
_cell.angle_beta   90.00
_cell.angle_gamma   90.00
#
_symmetry.space_group_name_H-M   'P 1'
#
loop_
_entity.id
_entity.type
_entity.pdbx_description
1 polymer ?
#
loop_
_entity_poly.entity_id
_entity_poly.type
_entity_poly.pdbx_seq_one_letter_code
_entity_poly.pdbx_strand_id
1 'polypeptide(L)'
;TGETNEIGVLAVGTCNPQISSQQIKHESTISKRNVLRIFARYFHPYHIGLHKDLHGTDFMNPAVFCQRAQHETQMNATFSSSILFIDETTFTNHGNLNLHDTQY
;
A
#
# COMPACT_ATOMS: atom_id res chain seq x y z
N THR A 1 -20.34 16.38 13.46
CA THR A 1 -19.67 15.29 14.20
C THR A 1 -18.59 15.96 15.02
N GLY A 2 -18.53 15.73 16.33
CA GLY A 2 -17.53 16.37 17.17
C GLY A 2 -16.12 15.87 16.83
N GLU A 3 -15.12 16.74 16.88
CA GLU A 3 -13.72 16.45 16.61
C GLU A 3 -13.20 15.22 17.39
N THR A 4 -13.59 15.09 18.65
CA THR A 4 -13.27 13.95 19.53
C THR A 4 -13.74 12.60 18.98
N ASN A 5 -14.90 12.58 18.31
CA ASN A 5 -15.46 11.36 17.73
C ASN A 5 -14.69 10.96 16.46
N GLU A 6 -14.19 11.93 15.69
CA GLU A 6 -13.37 11.65 14.52
C GLU A 6 -12.00 11.09 14.93
N ILE A 7 -11.36 11.70 15.93
CA ILE A 7 -10.09 11.22 16.51
C ILE A 7 -10.24 9.78 17.03
N GLY A 8 -11.33 9.48 17.74
CA GLY A 8 -11.59 8.14 18.26
C GLY A 8 -11.72 7.08 17.15
N VAL A 9 -12.45 7.40 16.07
CA VAL A 9 -12.59 6.48 14.91
C VAL A 9 -11.26 6.23 14.22
N LEU A 10 -10.44 7.28 14.05
CA LEU A 10 -9.12 7.15 13.44
C LEU A 10 -8.18 6.32 14.31
N ALA A 11 -8.15 6.56 15.63
CA ALA A 11 -7.33 5.80 16.56
C ALA A 11 -7.66 4.30 16.51
N VAL A 12 -8.96 3.96 16.50
CA VAL A 12 -9.40 2.57 16.41
C VAL A 12 -9.00 1.92 15.08
N GLY A 13 -9.14 2.63 13.96
CA GLY A 13 -8.69 2.14 12.64
C GLY A 13 -7.17 1.96 12.53
N THR A 14 -6.39 2.82 13.18
CA THR A 14 -4.92 2.69 13.21
C THR A 14 -4.45 1.56 14.14
N CYS A 15 -5.07 1.39 15.31
CA CYS A 15 -4.73 0.32 16.25
C CYS A 15 -5.14 -1.07 15.74
N ASN A 16 -6.24 -1.17 14.99
CA ASN A 16 -6.70 -2.41 14.40
C ASN A 16 -7.18 -2.19 12.95
N PRO A 17 -6.28 -2.28 11.95
CA PRO A 17 -6.62 -2.07 10.54
C PRO A 17 -7.66 -3.04 9.97
N GLN A 18 -7.89 -4.17 10.64
CA GLN A 18 -8.86 -5.20 10.23
C GLN A 18 -10.26 -4.99 10.83
N ILE A 19 -10.43 -3.97 11.69
CA ILE A 19 -11.72 -3.72 12.32
C ILE A 19 -12.77 -3.30 11.29
N SER A 20 -13.96 -3.89 11.39
CA SER A 20 -15.05 -3.52 10.49
C SER A 20 -15.69 -2.19 10.91
N SER A 21 -16.13 -1.41 9.93
CA SER A 21 -16.96 -0.22 10.18
C SER A 21 -18.26 -0.53 10.94
N GLN A 22 -18.71 -1.78 10.90
CA GLN A 22 -19.86 -2.26 11.66
C GLN A 22 -19.53 -2.37 13.16
N GLN A 23 -18.39 -2.96 13.51
CA GLN A 23 -17.93 -3.06 14.91
C GLN A 23 -17.71 -1.68 15.52
N ILE A 24 -17.06 -0.77 14.79
CA ILE A 24 -16.86 0.61 15.26
C ILE A 24 -18.21 1.30 15.54
N LYS A 25 -19.24 1.06 14.72
CA LYS A 25 -20.59 1.60 14.94
C LYS A 25 -21.28 0.97 16.17
N HIS A 26 -20.95 -0.26 16.54
CA HIS A 26 -21.50 -0.87 17.75
C HIS A 26 -20.80 -0.37 19.02
N GLU A 27 -19.49 -0.09 18.93
CA GLU A 27 -18.67 0.36 20.05
C GLU A 27 -18.68 1.88 20.24
N SER A 28 -19.06 2.65 19.21
CA SER A 28 -19.20 4.10 19.26
C SER A 28 -20.64 4.55 19.03
N THR A 29 -20.99 5.75 19.47
CA THR A 29 -22.29 6.39 19.17
C THR A 29 -22.35 6.96 17.74
N ILE A 30 -21.46 6.54 16.84
CA ILE A 30 -21.28 7.10 15.50
C ILE A 30 -21.93 6.18 14.47
N SER A 31 -22.72 6.76 13.56
CA SER A 31 -23.33 5.99 12.49
C SER A 31 -22.26 5.42 11.53
N LYS A 32 -22.52 4.23 10.97
CA LYS A 32 -21.62 3.55 10.03
C LYS A 32 -21.24 4.44 8.85
N ARG A 33 -22.21 5.23 8.34
CA ARG A 33 -21.99 6.18 7.24
C ARG A 33 -20.95 7.25 7.61
N ASN A 34 -21.00 7.74 8.85
CA ASN A 34 -20.02 8.71 9.33
C ASN A 34 -18.64 8.08 9.54
N VAL A 35 -18.57 6.85 10.06
CA VAL A 35 -17.31 6.08 10.17
C VAL A 35 -16.64 5.94 8.80
N LEU A 36 -17.39 5.48 7.78
CA LEU A 36 -16.87 5.33 6.42
C LEU A 36 -16.44 6.67 5.82
N ARG A 37 -17.18 7.75 6.08
CA ARG A 37 -16.81 9.09 5.62
C ARG A 37 -15.53 9.60 6.28
N ILE A 38 -15.32 9.32 7.57
CA ILE A 38 -14.08 9.64 8.27
C ILE A 38 -12.94 8.84 7.64
N PHE A 39 -13.09 7.52 7.47
CA PHE A 39 -12.06 6.72 6.85
C PHE A 39 -11.71 7.17 5.44
N ALA A 40 -12.69 7.47 4.59
CA ALA A 40 -12.42 7.96 3.23
C ALA A 40 -11.66 9.29 3.17
N ARG A 41 -11.69 10.10 4.25
CA ARG A 41 -10.94 11.36 4.32
C ARG A 41 -9.48 11.18 4.69
N TYR A 42 -9.16 10.15 5.48
CA TYR A 42 -7.84 10.00 6.12
C TYR A 42 -7.11 8.72 5.72
N PHE A 43 -7.82 7.67 5.32
CA PHE A 43 -7.28 6.43 4.79
C PHE A 43 -7.57 6.35 3.30
N HIS A 44 -6.52 6.16 2.51
CA HIS A 44 -6.69 5.87 1.08
C HIS A 44 -7.10 4.40 0.89
N PRO A 45 -7.99 4.10 -0.06
CA PRO A 45 -8.52 2.75 -0.31
C PRO A 45 -7.51 1.75 -0.87
N TYR A 46 -6.22 2.09 -0.91
CA TYR A 46 -5.18 1.15 -1.32
C TYR A 46 -4.85 0.22 -0.16
N HIS A 47 -5.56 -0.91 -0.11
CA HIS A 47 -5.03 -2.08 0.58
C HIS A 47 -3.79 -2.53 -0.20
N ILE A 48 -2.60 -2.24 0.33
CA ILE A 48 -1.38 -2.87 -0.15
C ILE A 48 -1.51 -4.35 0.20
N GLY A 49 -1.99 -5.15 -0.73
CA GLY A 49 -1.89 -6.60 -0.65
C GLY A 49 -0.42 -6.97 -0.79
N LEU A 50 0.16 -7.65 0.19
CA LEU A 50 1.47 -8.24 0.03
C LEU A 50 1.34 -9.40 -0.97
N HIS A 51 1.62 -9.13 -2.25
CA HIS A 51 1.43 -10.11 -3.33
C HIS A 51 2.55 -11.17 -3.39
N LYS A 52 3.57 -11.05 -2.53
CA LYS A 52 4.64 -12.03 -2.35
C LYS A 52 4.71 -12.40 -0.87
N ASP A 53 4.59 -13.68 -0.55
CA ASP A 53 4.89 -14.20 0.79
C ASP A 53 6.39 -14.02 1.02
N LEU A 54 6.78 -12.94 1.72
CA LEU A 54 8.17 -12.65 2.02
C LEU A 54 8.58 -13.47 3.25
N HIS A 55 9.66 -14.24 3.13
CA HIS A 55 10.18 -15.06 4.22
C HIS A 55 11.66 -14.76 4.50
N GLY A 56 12.06 -14.87 5.77
CA GLY A 56 13.48 -14.77 6.16
C GLY A 56 14.16 -13.49 5.67
N THR A 57 15.16 -13.63 4.81
CA THR A 57 15.97 -12.52 4.27
C THR A 57 15.28 -11.74 3.15
N ASP A 58 14.09 -12.16 2.68
CA ASP A 58 13.35 -11.45 1.63
C ASP A 58 12.97 -10.02 2.03
N PHE A 59 12.88 -9.72 3.33
CA PHE A 59 12.68 -8.36 3.83
C PHE A 59 13.97 -7.52 3.74
N MET A 60 15.13 -8.15 3.82
CA MET A 60 16.43 -7.49 3.80
C MET A 60 16.89 -7.17 2.38
N ASN A 61 16.57 -8.04 1.42
CA ASN A 61 17.02 -7.89 0.03
C ASN A 61 16.56 -6.55 -0.60
N PRO A 62 15.30 -6.09 -0.43
CA PRO A 62 14.87 -4.78 -0.91
C PRO A 62 15.60 -3.63 -0.22
N ALA A 63 15.81 -3.70 1.09
CA ALA A 63 16.48 -2.64 1.85
C ALA A 63 17.94 -2.49 1.42
N VAL A 64 18.66 -3.59 1.28
CA VAL A 64 20.06 -3.62 0.82
C VAL A 64 20.16 -3.12 -0.63
N PHE A 65 19.24 -3.54 -1.50
CA PHE A 65 19.17 -3.03 -2.87
C PHE A 65 18.98 -1.52 -2.91
N CYS A 66 17.99 -1.00 -2.17
CA CYS A 66 17.70 0.44 -2.11
C CYS A 66 18.88 1.24 -1.58
N GLN A 67 19.55 0.76 -0.52
CA GLN A 67 20.74 1.42 0.02
C GLN A 67 21.87 1.48 -1.02
N ARG A 68 22.10 0.39 -1.75
CA ARG A 68 23.09 0.36 -2.83
C ARG A 68 22.73 1.30 -3.97
N ALA A 69 21.48 1.26 -4.44
CA ALA A 69 21.01 2.14 -5.50
C ALA A 69 21.12 3.63 -5.12
N GLN A 70 20.84 3.98 -3.86
CA GLN A 70 21.04 5.33 -3.34
C GLN A 70 22.50 5.74 -3.35
N HIS A 71 23.41 4.87 -2.91
CA HIS A 71 24.85 5.14 -2.93
C HIS A 71 25.35 5.38 -4.36
N GLU A 72 25.00 4.52 -5.32
CA GLU A 72 25.40 4.67 -6.73
C GLU A 72 24.85 5.97 -7.34
N THR A 73 23.62 6.35 -6.99
CA THR A 73 23.01 7.60 -7.46
C THR A 73 23.70 8.84 -6.88
N GLN A 74 24.21 8.76 -5.64
CA GLN A 74 24.99 9.84 -5.03
C GLN A 74 26.37 9.99 -5.66
N MET A 75 27.02 8.86 -5.99
CA MET A 75 28.36 8.87 -6.58
C MET A 75 28.33 9.21 -8.07
N ASN A 76 27.24 8.88 -8.76
CA ASN A 76 27.06 9.14 -10.18
C ASN A 76 25.64 9.61 -10.48
N ALA A 77 25.49 10.91 -10.72
CA ALA A 77 24.21 11.53 -11.03
C ALA A 77 23.53 10.98 -12.30
N THR A 78 24.30 10.38 -13.22
CA THR A 78 23.74 9.77 -14.46
C THR A 78 23.51 8.27 -14.34
N PHE A 79 23.77 7.66 -13.17
CA PHE A 79 23.59 6.23 -12.93
C PHE A 79 22.18 5.77 -13.29
N SER A 80 21.17 6.52 -12.86
CA SER A 80 19.75 6.25 -13.15
C SER A 80 19.45 6.17 -14.65
N SER A 81 20.13 6.97 -15.47
CA SER A 81 19.96 7.00 -16.93
C SER A 81 20.62 5.81 -17.63
N SER A 82 21.44 5.03 -16.91
CA SER A 82 22.09 3.82 -17.40
C SER A 82 21.37 2.54 -16.94
N ILE A 83 20.28 2.65 -16.18
CA ILE A 83 19.50 1.51 -15.71
C ILE A 83 18.43 1.17 -16.74
N LEU A 84 18.46 -0.06 -17.24
CA LEU A 84 17.37 -0.65 -18.02
C LEU A 84 16.55 -1.58 -17.12
N PHE A 85 15.29 -1.24 -16.88
CA PHE A 85 14.35 -2.13 -16.19
C PHE A 85 13.68 -3.05 -17.22
N ILE A 86 13.66 -4.34 -16.92
CA ILE A 86 12.99 -5.37 -17.73
C ILE A 86 12.09 -6.14 -16.78
N ASP A 87 10.85 -6.41 -17.19
CA ASP A 87 9.95 -7.33 -16.51
C ASP A 87 9.55 -8.45 -17.47
N GLU A 88 9.39 -9.67 -16.94
CA GLU A 88 8.99 -10.82 -17.73
C GLU A 88 7.47 -11.00 -17.62
N THR A 89 6.77 -10.63 -18.68
CA THR A 89 5.32 -10.80 -18.75
C THR A 89 4.98 -12.14 -19.38
N THR A 90 4.24 -12.98 -18.63
CA THR A 90 3.75 -14.25 -19.17
C THR A 90 2.44 -14.01 -19.93
N PHE A 91 2.49 -14.00 -21.26
CA PHE A 91 1.28 -14.01 -22.07
C PHE A 91 0.64 -15.39 -22.04
N THR A 92 -0.53 -15.51 -21.41
CA THR A 92 -1.33 -16.75 -21.45
C THR A 92 -2.45 -16.61 -22.47
N ASN A 93 -2.67 -17.65 -23.28
CA ASN A 93 -3.77 -17.70 -24.26
C ASN A 93 -5.18 -17.79 -23.63
N HIS A 94 -5.29 -17.64 -22.30
CA HIS A 94 -6.53 -17.77 -21.53
C HIS A 94 -7.23 -16.42 -21.26
N GLY A 95 -6.84 -15.34 -21.96
CA GLY A 95 -7.59 -14.07 -21.94
C GLY A 95 -7.43 -13.22 -20.67
N ASN A 96 -6.62 -13.63 -19.69
CA ASN A 96 -6.20 -12.74 -18.60
C ASN A 96 -4.98 -11.94 -19.06
N LEU A 97 -5.25 -10.84 -19.76
CA LEU A 97 -4.25 -9.83 -20.05
C LEU A 97 -3.96 -9.05 -18.77
N ASN A 98 -2.70 -9.02 -18.36
CA ASN A 98 -2.23 -8.09 -17.33
C ASN A 98 -2.17 -6.69 -17.96
N LEU A 99 -3.29 -5.96 -17.93
CA LEU A 99 -3.42 -4.62 -18.53
C LEU A 99 -2.47 -3.57 -17.93
N HIS A 100 -1.79 -3.90 -16.83
CA HIS A 100 -0.80 -3.04 -16.19
C HIS A 100 0.54 -2.99 -16.93
N ASP A 101 0.87 -4.01 -17.74
CA ASP A 101 2.16 -4.11 -18.42
C ASP A 101 2.12 -3.66 -19.88
N THR A 102 0.92 -3.40 -20.41
CA THR A 102 0.73 -2.93 -21.79
C THR A 102 0.72 -1.40 -21.85
N GLN A 103 1.91 -0.80 -21.78
CA GLN A 103 2.14 0.55 -22.29
C GLN A 103 3.20 0.43 -23.40
N TYR A 104 2.72 0.33 -24.64
CA TYR A 104 3.53 0.51 -25.84
C TYR A 104 3.71 2.01 -26.14
#